data_AF-A0A952WCD5-F1
#
_entry.id   AF-A0A952WCD5-F1
#
_cell.length_a   1.000
_cell.length_b   1.000
_cell.length_c   1.000
_cell.angle_alpha   90.00
_cell.angle_beta   90.00
_cell.angle_gamma   90.00
#
_symmetry.space_group_name_H-M   'P 1'
#
loop_
_entity.id
_entity.type
_entity.pdbx_description
1 polymer ?
#
loop_
_entity_poly.entity_id
_entity_poly.type
_entity_poly.pdbx_seq_one_letter_code
_entity_poly.pdbx_strand_id
1 'polypeptide(L)'
;MSQDPTTSEVRVSTLVGDRVCIKCHFNLVGQPVVREPVYGMIMVRCPECSTVASLQEYPLLGRWAGRLAAALAALWLLLLIGGIFATAGILFGMSQGNTEMGSARLAELISRRHLEWFNGAPEADKAVFKASFGGQAATVGAYVWIDAAWWSKQDPGSFIKELGGPWRAADWSVRGPLFWSIVVAILLGAVWANFLLTQPRWRLLVFALIPILLAATFAWLALSSPTTRFAWGGGVVYAIEEARRLLGPWLVGTMLGSAFVAFCVGLMIGRPLMRWLAVTLLPPRMIGSLAYLWIAAGKTPPRPPTRR
;
A
#
# COMPACT_ATOMS: atom_id res chain seq x y z
N MET A 1 -20.71 13.62 70.52
CA MET A 1 -19.97 12.84 69.49
C MET A 1 -18.64 13.51 69.27
N SER A 2 -17.62 13.07 69.99
CA SER A 2 -16.24 13.51 69.84
C SER A 2 -15.71 13.00 68.49
N GLN A 3 -15.26 13.91 67.63
CA GLN A 3 -14.51 13.55 66.42
C GLN A 3 -13.17 12.99 66.88
N ASP A 4 -12.96 11.69 66.68
CA ASP A 4 -11.70 11.02 66.94
C ASP A 4 -10.66 11.48 65.90
N PRO A 5 -9.56 12.15 66.29
CA PRO A 5 -8.64 12.83 65.37
C PRO A 5 -7.68 11.89 64.62
N THR A 6 -7.94 10.58 64.58
CA THR A 6 -6.97 9.57 64.13
C THR A 6 -7.27 8.92 62.78
N THR A 7 -8.34 9.29 62.06
CA THR A 7 -8.64 8.76 60.71
C THR A 7 -7.96 9.55 59.59
N SER A 8 -6.64 9.74 59.67
CA SER A 8 -5.87 10.31 58.55
C SER A 8 -5.81 9.33 57.38
N GLU A 9 -6.14 9.78 56.16
CA GLU A 9 -5.99 8.99 54.93
C GLU A 9 -4.55 8.46 54.79
N VAL A 10 -4.37 7.14 54.84
CA VAL A 10 -3.05 6.51 54.71
C VAL A 10 -2.70 6.42 53.23
N ARG A 11 -1.64 7.10 52.82
CA ARG A 11 -1.07 6.97 51.46
C ARG A 11 -0.40 5.62 51.33
N VAL A 12 -0.85 4.81 50.37
CA VAL A 12 -0.35 3.45 50.13
C VAL A 12 0.65 3.43 48.98
N SER A 13 0.36 4.15 47.90
CA SER A 13 1.20 4.18 46.69
C SER A 13 0.86 5.40 45.81
N THR A 14 1.39 5.43 44.60
CA THR A 14 1.09 6.45 43.58
C THR A 14 0.63 5.74 42.32
N LEU A 15 -0.38 6.30 41.64
CA LEU A 15 -0.93 5.67 40.45
C LEU A 15 0.05 5.77 39.27
N VAL A 16 0.54 4.64 38.77
CA VAL A 16 1.51 4.61 37.66
C VAL A 16 0.84 4.43 36.30
N GLY A 17 -0.31 3.75 36.25
CA GLY A 17 -1.03 3.47 35.00
C GLY A 17 -1.99 4.58 34.57
N ASP A 18 -2.16 4.75 33.25
CA ASP A 18 -3.15 5.67 32.67
C ASP A 18 -4.56 5.30 33.14
N ARG A 19 -5.17 6.22 33.89
CA ARG A 19 -6.53 6.06 34.39
C ARG A 19 -7.24 7.38 34.34
N VAL A 20 -8.35 7.46 33.61
CA VAL A 20 -9.13 8.69 33.52
C VAL A 20 -10.19 8.75 34.61
N CYS A 21 -10.40 9.93 35.16
CA CYS A 21 -11.54 10.19 36.03
C CYS A 21 -12.85 9.99 35.26
N ILE A 22 -13.79 9.21 35.82
CA ILE A 22 -15.07 8.92 35.16
C ILE A 22 -15.95 10.17 34.94
N LYS A 23 -15.73 11.24 35.70
CA LYS A 23 -16.53 12.47 35.61
C LYS A 23 -15.93 13.50 34.66
N CYS A 24 -14.65 13.85 34.86
CA CYS A 24 -14.00 14.94 34.11
C CYS A 24 -12.96 14.47 33.08
N HIS A 25 -12.71 13.16 32.96
CA HIS A 25 -11.73 12.56 32.07
C HIS A 25 -10.27 12.98 32.30
N PHE A 26 -9.97 13.61 33.44
CA PHE A 26 -8.59 13.93 33.81
C PHE A 26 -7.78 12.65 34.07
N ASN A 27 -6.56 12.58 33.54
CA ASN A 27 -5.66 11.44 33.75
C ASN A 27 -5.07 11.47 35.18
N LEU A 28 -5.34 10.43 35.95
CA LEU A 28 -5.00 10.27 37.36
C LEU A 28 -3.58 9.73 37.59
N VAL A 29 -2.76 9.56 36.54
CA VAL A 29 -1.35 9.18 36.69
C VAL A 29 -0.63 10.15 37.62
N GLY A 30 0.17 9.63 38.54
CA GLY A 30 0.90 10.39 39.54
C GLY A 30 0.08 10.78 40.78
N GLN A 31 -1.23 10.52 40.80
CA GLN A 31 -2.06 10.85 41.96
C GLN A 31 -1.81 9.86 43.12
N PRO A 32 -1.89 10.32 44.39
CA PRO A 32 -1.70 9.46 45.54
C PRO A 32 -2.85 8.46 45.66
N VAL A 33 -2.48 7.22 45.85
CA VAL A 33 -3.39 6.13 46.20
C VAL A 33 -3.56 6.13 47.71
N VAL A 34 -4.78 6.36 48.16
CA VAL A 34 -5.12 6.40 49.58
C VAL A 34 -5.98 5.21 49.96
N ARG A 35 -5.79 4.70 51.18
CA ARG A 35 -6.70 3.73 51.78
C ARG A 35 -7.72 4.48 52.62
N GLU A 36 -8.97 4.36 52.24
CA GLU A 36 -10.10 4.93 52.98
C GLU A 36 -10.24 4.19 54.32
N PRO A 37 -10.31 4.89 55.46
CA PRO A 37 -10.18 4.28 56.79
C PRO A 37 -11.40 3.47 57.24
N VAL A 38 -12.61 3.78 56.78
CA VAL A 38 -13.84 3.12 57.25
C VAL A 38 -14.04 1.76 56.58
N TYR A 39 -13.89 1.70 55.26
CA TYR A 39 -14.14 0.53 54.44
C TYR A 39 -12.85 -0.17 53.98
N GLY A 40 -11.69 0.42 54.26
CA GLY A 40 -10.40 -0.13 53.84
C GLY A 40 -10.18 -0.12 52.32
N MET A 41 -11.02 0.61 51.59
CA MET A 41 -11.01 0.67 50.12
C MET A 41 -9.83 1.48 49.61
N ILE A 42 -9.16 0.96 48.60
CA ILE A 42 -8.08 1.68 47.92
C ILE A 42 -8.70 2.59 46.85
N MET A 43 -8.43 3.89 46.92
CA MET A 43 -9.02 4.88 46.04
C MET A 43 -8.02 5.97 45.64
N VAL A 44 -8.34 6.68 44.56
CA VAL A 44 -7.64 7.88 44.09
C VAL A 44 -8.66 9.00 43.95
N ARG A 45 -8.34 10.20 44.42
CA ARG A 45 -9.18 11.39 44.21
C ARG A 45 -8.70 12.14 42.99
N CYS A 46 -9.62 12.51 42.11
CA CYS A 46 -9.29 13.38 40.99
C CYS A 46 -8.92 14.79 41.50
N PRO A 47 -7.76 15.35 41.11
CA PRO A 47 -7.36 16.69 41.56
C PRO A 47 -8.23 17.80 40.94
N GLU A 48 -8.90 17.53 39.83
CA GLU A 48 -9.73 18.52 39.12
C GLU A 48 -11.16 18.59 39.68
N CYS A 49 -11.80 17.44 39.92
CA CYS A 49 -13.23 17.40 40.25
C CYS A 49 -13.56 16.67 41.55
N SER A 50 -12.53 16.25 42.30
CA SER A 50 -12.62 15.51 43.57
C SER A 50 -13.41 14.20 43.51
N THR A 51 -13.74 13.71 42.30
CA THR A 51 -14.44 12.45 42.12
C THR A 51 -13.52 11.31 42.56
N VAL A 52 -14.06 10.44 43.42
CA VAL A 52 -13.38 9.26 43.92
C VAL A 52 -13.38 8.18 42.84
N ALA A 53 -12.20 7.68 42.49
CA ALA A 53 -12.04 6.52 41.62
C ALA A 53 -11.54 5.34 42.47
N SER A 54 -12.33 4.28 42.57
CA SER A 54 -11.93 3.05 43.29
C SER A 54 -10.89 2.28 42.49
N LEU A 55 -9.82 1.81 43.14
CA LEU A 55 -8.76 1.03 42.50
C LEU A 55 -9.06 -0.46 42.36
N GLN A 56 -10.07 -0.95 43.06
CA GLN A 56 -10.63 -2.28 42.86
C GLN A 56 -11.42 -2.33 41.56
N GLU A 57 -10.71 -2.47 40.45
CA GLU A 57 -11.35 -2.95 39.23
C GLU A 57 -11.49 -4.47 39.37
N TYR A 58 -12.73 -4.94 39.56
CA TYR A 58 -13.06 -6.24 38.99
C TYR A 58 -12.67 -6.17 37.50
N PRO A 59 -12.05 -7.20 36.91
CA PRO A 59 -11.90 -7.23 35.46
C PRO A 59 -13.30 -7.27 34.84
N LEU A 60 -13.88 -6.09 34.61
CA LEU A 60 -15.21 -5.89 34.01
C LEU A 60 -15.27 -6.53 32.62
N LEU A 61 -14.09 -6.73 32.05
CA LEU A 61 -13.78 -7.37 30.79
C LEU A 61 -13.10 -8.71 31.13
N GLY A 62 -13.87 -9.70 31.60
CA GLY A 62 -13.40 -11.03 31.95
C GLY A 62 -12.85 -11.84 30.76
N ARG A 63 -13.04 -13.17 30.75
CA ARG A 63 -12.56 -14.06 29.65
C ARG A 63 -12.97 -13.60 28.24
N TRP A 64 -14.08 -12.86 28.11
CA TRP A 64 -14.57 -12.30 26.86
C TRP A 64 -13.68 -11.20 26.27
N ALA A 65 -13.00 -10.43 27.11
CA ALA A 65 -12.10 -9.38 26.64
C ALA A 65 -10.86 -9.95 25.94
N GLY A 66 -10.28 -11.01 26.52
CA GLY A 66 -9.19 -11.74 25.89
C GLY A 66 -9.60 -12.34 24.55
N ARG A 67 -10.81 -12.92 24.48
CA ARG A 67 -11.37 -13.44 23.22
C ARG A 67 -11.58 -12.34 22.18
N LEU A 68 -12.15 -11.21 22.57
CA LEU A 68 -12.36 -10.08 21.69
C LEU A 68 -11.03 -9.47 21.20
N ALA A 69 -10.05 -9.32 22.10
CA ALA A 69 -8.71 -8.86 21.75
C ALA A 69 -8.03 -9.82 20.75
N ALA A 70 -8.15 -11.13 20.96
CA ALA A 70 -7.62 -12.13 20.03
C ALA A 70 -8.34 -12.06 18.66
N ALA A 71 -9.67 -11.90 18.65
CA ALA A 71 -10.44 -11.76 17.42
C ALA A 71 -10.07 -10.47 16.65
N LEU A 72 -9.90 -9.35 17.36
CA LEU A 72 -9.45 -8.08 16.76
C LEU A 72 -8.01 -8.18 16.24
N ALA A 73 -7.12 -8.88 16.95
CA ALA A 73 -5.75 -9.12 16.49
C ALA A 73 -5.72 -10.00 15.23
N ALA A 74 -6.55 -11.05 15.17
CA ALA A 74 -6.69 -11.90 14.00
C ALA A 74 -7.27 -11.14 12.81
N LEU A 75 -8.33 -10.34 13.03
CA LEU A 75 -8.90 -9.47 12.01
C LEU A 75 -7.88 -8.45 11.50
N TRP A 76 -7.11 -7.84 12.39
CA TRP A 76 -6.03 -6.93 12.03
C TRP A 76 -4.97 -7.62 11.18
N LEU A 77 -4.54 -8.83 11.55
CA LEU A 77 -3.60 -9.61 10.76
C LEU A 77 -4.16 -9.91 9.35
N LEU A 78 -5.42 -10.30 9.24
CA LEU A 78 -6.08 -10.52 7.95
C LEU A 78 -6.12 -9.24 7.11
N LEU A 79 -6.40 -8.09 7.72
CA LEU A 79 -6.35 -6.79 7.04
C LEU A 79 -4.94 -6.46 6.53
N LEU A 80 -3.89 -6.76 7.31
CA LEU A 80 -2.52 -6.56 6.87
C LEU A 80 -2.17 -7.48 5.69
N ILE A 81 -2.51 -8.77 5.77
CA ILE A 81 -2.26 -9.72 4.68
C ILE A 81 -3.03 -9.30 3.42
N GLY A 82 -4.33 -9.05 3.54
CA GLY A 82 -5.17 -8.58 2.44
C GLY A 82 -4.67 -7.26 1.85
N GLY A 83 -4.21 -6.33 2.70
CA GLY A 83 -3.59 -5.08 2.28
C GLY A 83 -2.32 -5.30 1.45
N ILE A 84 -1.47 -6.29 1.81
CA ILE A 84 -0.25 -6.60 1.05
C ILE A 84 -0.61 -7.07 -0.35
N PHE A 85 -1.57 -8.01 -0.46
CA PHE A 85 -2.06 -8.50 -1.75
C PHE A 85 -2.75 -7.40 -2.56
N ALA A 86 -3.56 -6.55 -1.93
CA ALA A 86 -4.20 -5.42 -2.59
C ALA A 86 -3.15 -4.42 -3.12
N THR A 87 -2.14 -4.10 -2.32
CA THR A 87 -1.03 -3.22 -2.73
C THR A 87 -0.25 -3.82 -3.89
N ALA A 88 0.10 -5.11 -3.81
CA ALA A 88 0.78 -5.82 -4.88
C ALA A 88 -0.06 -5.89 -6.17
N GLY A 89 -1.38 -6.12 -6.04
CA GLY A 89 -2.31 -6.14 -7.16
C GLY A 89 -2.44 -4.78 -7.85
N ILE A 90 -2.51 -3.68 -7.08
CA ILE A 90 -2.51 -2.31 -7.64
C ILE A 90 -1.20 -2.06 -8.39
N LEU A 91 -0.05 -2.34 -7.76
CA LEU A 91 1.26 -2.12 -8.39
C LEU A 91 1.45 -2.98 -9.65
N PHE A 92 0.99 -4.24 -9.61
CA PHE A 92 0.95 -5.11 -10.77
C PHE A 92 0.07 -4.53 -11.88
N GLY A 93 -1.17 -4.15 -11.60
CA GLY A 93 -2.08 -3.57 -12.59
C GLY A 93 -1.53 -2.30 -13.24
N MET A 94 -0.95 -1.41 -12.42
CA MET A 94 -0.28 -0.21 -12.94
C MET A 94 0.95 -0.56 -13.79
N SER A 95 1.75 -1.56 -13.40
CA SER A 95 2.89 -2.02 -14.21
C SER A 95 2.44 -2.54 -15.57
N GLN A 96 1.32 -3.27 -15.64
CA GLN A 96 0.78 -3.78 -16.89
C GLN A 96 0.25 -2.65 -17.78
N GLY A 97 -0.51 -1.72 -17.22
CA GLY A 97 -1.00 -0.56 -17.98
C GLY A 97 0.13 0.32 -18.54
N ASN A 98 1.17 0.58 -17.74
CA ASN A 98 2.35 1.31 -18.22
C ASN A 98 3.10 0.52 -19.31
N THR A 99 3.18 -0.81 -19.18
CA THR A 99 3.84 -1.67 -20.15
C THR A 99 3.09 -1.71 -21.47
N GLU A 100 1.76 -1.75 -21.43
CA GLU A 100 0.89 -1.71 -22.60
C GLU A 100 1.02 -0.37 -23.34
N MET A 101 0.83 0.76 -22.65
CA MET A 101 1.00 2.09 -23.26
C MET A 101 2.42 2.31 -23.78
N GLY A 102 3.44 1.95 -22.99
CA GLY A 102 4.83 2.07 -23.39
C GLY A 102 5.21 1.19 -24.59
N SER A 103 4.48 0.09 -24.84
CA SER A 103 4.76 -0.81 -25.96
C SER A 103 4.00 -0.46 -27.25
N ALA A 104 3.06 0.49 -27.19
CA ALA A 104 2.17 0.82 -28.31
C ALA A 104 2.93 1.24 -29.58
N ARG A 105 3.99 2.06 -29.43
CA ARG A 105 4.83 2.50 -30.56
C ARG A 105 5.55 1.34 -31.25
N LEU A 106 6.11 0.40 -30.48
CA LEU A 106 6.76 -0.79 -31.03
C LEU A 106 5.72 -1.69 -31.72
N ALA A 107 4.55 -1.85 -31.12
CA ALA A 107 3.45 -2.63 -31.71
C ALA A 107 2.98 -2.06 -33.05
N GLU A 108 2.92 -0.72 -33.18
CA GLU A 108 2.59 -0.05 -34.44
C GLU A 108 3.66 -0.28 -35.53
N LEU A 109 4.95 -0.27 -35.15
CA LEU A 109 6.01 -0.61 -36.09
C LEU A 109 5.89 -2.07 -36.57
N ILE A 110 5.64 -3.00 -35.65
CA ILE A 110 5.45 -4.42 -35.97
C ILE A 110 4.27 -4.60 -36.94
N SER A 111 3.11 -3.98 -36.65
CA SER A 111 1.93 -4.10 -37.53
C SER A 111 2.14 -3.43 -38.89
N ARG A 112 2.89 -2.33 -38.96
CA ARG A 112 3.26 -1.69 -40.23
C ARG A 112 4.11 -2.62 -41.11
N ARG A 113 5.14 -3.24 -40.54
CA ARG A 113 5.99 -4.21 -41.26
C ARG A 113 5.21 -5.45 -41.70
N HIS A 114 4.29 -5.92 -40.86
CA HIS A 114 3.39 -7.01 -41.22
C HIS A 114 2.50 -6.61 -42.40
N LEU A 115 1.93 -5.40 -42.41
CA LEU A 115 1.09 -4.92 -43.52
C LEU A 115 1.88 -4.79 -44.83
N GLU A 116 3.12 -4.32 -44.78
CA GLU A 116 4.01 -4.25 -45.95
C GLU A 116 4.25 -5.65 -46.55
N TRP A 117 4.56 -6.64 -45.69
CA TRP A 117 4.67 -8.03 -46.11
C TRP A 117 3.36 -8.56 -46.68
N PHE A 118 2.25 -8.34 -45.97
CA PHE A 118 0.93 -8.83 -46.36
C PHE A 118 0.52 -8.32 -47.73
N ASN A 119 0.80 -7.05 -48.05
CA ASN A 119 0.49 -6.48 -49.37
C ASN A 119 1.32 -7.13 -50.49
N GLY A 120 2.59 -7.48 -50.22
CA GLY A 120 3.50 -8.15 -51.14
C GLY A 120 3.35 -9.68 -51.20
N ALA A 121 2.59 -10.28 -50.29
CA ALA A 121 2.45 -11.74 -50.19
C ALA A 121 1.62 -12.34 -51.34
N PRO A 122 1.87 -13.61 -51.73
CA PRO A 122 1.00 -14.35 -52.65
C PRO A 122 -0.46 -14.38 -52.20
N GLU A 123 -1.40 -14.39 -53.14
CA GLU A 123 -2.84 -14.43 -52.83
C GLU A 123 -3.25 -15.68 -52.02
N ALA A 124 -2.52 -16.79 -52.16
CA ALA A 124 -2.74 -17.98 -51.34
C ALA A 124 -2.51 -17.70 -49.84
N ASP A 125 -1.39 -17.06 -49.49
CA ASP A 125 -1.05 -16.72 -48.10
C ASP A 125 -2.04 -15.70 -47.53
N LYS A 126 -2.39 -14.69 -48.33
CA LYS A 126 -3.43 -13.70 -47.98
C LYS A 126 -4.78 -14.36 -47.72
N ALA A 127 -5.18 -15.33 -48.54
CA ALA A 127 -6.45 -16.03 -48.41
C ALA A 127 -6.50 -16.88 -47.13
N VAL A 128 -5.42 -17.60 -46.80
CA VAL A 128 -5.30 -18.38 -45.56
C VAL A 128 -5.45 -17.49 -44.32
N PHE A 129 -4.75 -16.34 -44.33
CA PHE A 129 -4.80 -15.39 -43.23
C PHE A 129 -6.18 -14.73 -43.09
N LYS A 130 -6.77 -14.25 -44.21
CA LYS A 130 -8.13 -13.66 -44.22
C LYS A 130 -9.21 -14.65 -43.79
N ALA A 131 -9.12 -15.91 -44.23
CA ALA A 131 -10.07 -16.96 -43.85
C ALA A 131 -10.03 -17.25 -42.34
N SER A 132 -8.86 -17.13 -41.73
CA SER A 132 -8.66 -17.42 -40.32
C SER A 132 -9.06 -16.25 -39.39
N PHE A 133 -8.97 -14.99 -39.85
CA PHE A 133 -9.07 -13.82 -38.96
C PHE A 133 -9.97 -12.67 -39.46
N GLY A 134 -10.64 -12.85 -40.61
CA GLY A 134 -11.62 -11.89 -41.13
C GLY A 134 -11.01 -10.55 -41.59
N GLY A 135 -11.85 -9.51 -41.65
CA GLY A 135 -11.50 -8.20 -42.21
C GLY A 135 -10.53 -7.35 -41.38
N GLN A 136 -10.17 -7.77 -40.15
CA GLN A 136 -9.17 -7.07 -39.32
C GLN A 136 -7.72 -7.32 -39.78
N ALA A 137 -7.53 -8.16 -40.79
CA ALA A 137 -6.25 -8.67 -41.26
C ALA A 137 -5.27 -7.65 -41.90
N ALA A 138 -5.64 -6.39 -42.09
CA ALA A 138 -4.84 -5.47 -42.90
C ALA A 138 -4.91 -4.00 -42.45
N THR A 139 -4.73 -3.75 -41.15
CA THR A 139 -4.64 -2.38 -40.62
C THR A 139 -3.33 -2.17 -39.86
N VAL A 140 -2.93 -0.90 -39.74
CA VAL A 140 -1.83 -0.49 -38.86
C VAL A 140 -2.42 -0.12 -37.51
N GLY A 141 -1.85 -0.66 -36.44
CA GLY A 141 -2.26 -0.34 -35.07
C GLY A 141 -1.56 -1.24 -34.05
N ALA A 142 -1.61 -0.85 -32.78
CA ALA A 142 -1.04 -1.65 -31.69
C ALA A 142 -1.85 -2.95 -31.46
N TYR A 143 -3.16 -2.86 -31.65
CA TYR A 143 -4.15 -3.89 -31.33
C TYR A 143 -4.54 -4.72 -32.56
N VAL A 144 -3.55 -5.11 -33.39
CA VAL A 144 -3.75 -5.84 -34.66
C VAL A 144 -3.17 -7.25 -34.57
N TRP A 145 -3.86 -8.20 -35.20
CA TRP A 145 -3.40 -9.58 -35.37
C TRP A 145 -2.35 -9.67 -36.49
N ILE A 146 -1.26 -10.38 -36.21
CA ILE A 146 -0.19 -10.63 -37.18
C ILE A 146 0.00 -12.14 -37.36
N ASP A 147 0.37 -12.54 -38.57
CA ASP A 147 0.63 -13.92 -38.91
C ASP A 147 1.80 -14.50 -38.10
N ALA A 148 1.57 -15.61 -37.39
CA ALA A 148 2.59 -16.21 -36.53
C ALA A 148 3.76 -16.82 -37.33
N ALA A 149 3.51 -17.31 -38.54
CA ALA A 149 4.54 -17.85 -39.43
C ALA A 149 5.41 -16.73 -40.01
N TRP A 150 4.85 -15.54 -40.26
CA TRP A 150 5.62 -14.34 -40.58
C TRP A 150 6.47 -13.89 -39.38
N TRP A 151 5.86 -13.77 -38.19
CA TRP A 151 6.54 -13.28 -36.99
C TRP A 151 7.72 -14.16 -36.58
N SER A 152 7.54 -15.48 -36.62
CA SER A 152 8.58 -16.46 -36.28
C SER A 152 9.83 -16.40 -37.18
N LYS A 153 9.71 -15.82 -38.38
CA LYS A 153 10.83 -15.61 -39.31
C LYS A 153 11.56 -14.29 -39.08
N GLN A 154 10.98 -13.37 -38.31
CA GLN A 154 11.61 -12.08 -38.03
C GLN A 154 12.64 -12.20 -36.91
N ASP A 155 13.66 -11.33 -36.92
CA ASP A 155 14.52 -11.08 -35.76
C ASP A 155 13.84 -10.04 -34.85
N PRO A 156 13.32 -10.41 -33.67
CA PRO A 156 12.63 -9.47 -32.79
C PRO A 156 13.53 -8.32 -32.30
N GLY A 157 14.85 -8.56 -32.22
CA GLY A 157 15.81 -7.55 -31.80
C GLY A 157 15.98 -6.43 -32.84
N SER A 158 15.69 -6.70 -34.12
CA SER A 158 15.84 -5.74 -35.20
C SER A 158 14.86 -4.56 -35.09
N PHE A 159 13.60 -4.81 -34.69
CA PHE A 159 12.59 -3.78 -34.46
C PHE A 159 12.98 -2.80 -33.34
N ILE A 160 13.56 -3.30 -32.23
CA ILE A 160 14.04 -2.43 -31.15
C ILE A 160 15.24 -1.60 -31.62
N LYS A 161 16.16 -2.21 -32.38
CA LYS A 161 17.33 -1.50 -32.94
C LYS A 161 16.92 -0.42 -33.94
N GLU A 162 15.92 -0.66 -34.78
CA GLU A 162 15.38 0.30 -35.74
C GLU A 162 14.84 1.56 -35.03
N LEU A 163 14.17 1.39 -33.89
CA LEU A 163 13.72 2.51 -33.07
C LEU A 163 14.85 3.17 -32.27
N GLY A 164 16.07 2.66 -32.32
CA GLY A 164 17.24 3.20 -31.62
C GLY A 164 17.38 2.74 -30.17
N GLY A 165 16.89 1.54 -29.85
CA GLY A 165 17.02 0.90 -28.53
C GLY A 165 15.74 0.97 -27.67
N PRO A 166 15.72 0.26 -26.53
CA PRO A 166 14.50 0.09 -25.73
C PRO A 166 13.93 1.42 -25.21
N TRP A 167 14.80 2.38 -24.88
CA TRP A 167 14.40 3.72 -24.41
C TRP A 167 13.66 4.55 -25.46
N ARG A 168 14.05 4.42 -26.73
CA ARG A 168 13.43 5.13 -27.85
C ARG A 168 12.26 4.36 -28.44
N ALA A 169 12.28 3.04 -28.31
CA ALA A 169 11.18 2.15 -28.69
C ALA A 169 9.95 2.33 -27.80
N ALA A 170 10.15 2.66 -26.51
CA ALA A 170 9.07 2.97 -25.61
C ALA A 170 8.31 4.24 -26.03
N ASP A 171 6.98 4.18 -25.99
CA ASP A 171 6.13 5.36 -26.18
C ASP A 171 6.19 6.25 -24.92
N TRP A 172 6.52 7.52 -25.14
CA TRP A 172 6.60 8.53 -24.08
C TRP A 172 5.25 9.05 -23.61
N SER A 173 4.15 8.65 -24.25
CA SER A 173 2.79 8.84 -23.72
C SER A 173 2.61 8.23 -22.32
N VAL A 174 3.44 7.23 -21.95
CA VAL A 174 3.46 6.60 -20.62
C VAL A 174 3.84 7.54 -19.47
N ARG A 175 4.38 8.74 -19.73
CA ARG A 175 4.81 9.69 -18.67
C ARG A 175 3.68 10.06 -17.70
N GLY A 176 2.49 10.31 -18.21
CA GLY A 176 1.32 10.66 -17.38
C GLY A 176 0.92 9.51 -16.45
N PRO A 177 0.66 8.31 -16.99
CA PRO A 177 0.41 7.10 -16.19
C PRO A 177 1.53 6.76 -15.19
N LEU A 178 2.79 6.93 -15.58
CA LEU A 178 3.94 6.70 -14.70
C LEU A 178 3.97 7.69 -13.53
N PHE A 179 3.69 8.97 -13.79
CA PHE A 179 3.55 9.99 -12.75
C PHE A 179 2.47 9.61 -11.74
N TRP A 180 1.28 9.22 -12.21
CA TRP A 180 0.21 8.76 -11.33
C TRP A 180 0.57 7.50 -10.56
N SER A 181 1.35 6.59 -11.16
CA SER A 181 1.87 5.40 -10.48
C SER A 181 2.79 5.75 -9.32
N ILE A 182 3.65 6.76 -9.49
CA ILE A 182 4.53 7.28 -8.43
C ILE A 182 3.69 7.90 -7.31
N VAL A 183 2.69 8.73 -7.65
CA VAL A 183 1.80 9.36 -6.65
C VAL A 183 1.05 8.30 -5.83
N VAL A 184 0.44 7.31 -6.51
CA VAL A 184 -0.27 6.21 -5.84
C VAL A 184 0.68 5.40 -4.95
N ALA A 185 1.89 5.10 -5.41
CA ALA A 185 2.89 4.40 -4.60
C ALA A 185 3.30 5.18 -3.34
N ILE A 186 3.47 6.51 -3.42
CA ILE A 186 3.73 7.37 -2.25
C ILE A 186 2.56 7.29 -1.26
N LEU A 187 1.31 7.40 -1.75
CA LEU A 187 0.13 7.35 -0.89
C LEU A 187 -0.02 5.99 -0.20
N LEU A 188 0.18 4.89 -0.93
CA LEU A 188 0.19 3.54 -0.35
C LEU A 188 1.29 3.39 0.70
N GLY A 189 2.50 3.87 0.41
CA GLY A 189 3.59 3.87 1.38
C GLY A 189 3.25 4.69 2.64
N ALA A 190 2.62 5.84 2.48
CA ALA A 190 2.18 6.67 3.61
C ALA A 190 1.12 5.98 4.47
N VAL A 191 0.17 5.26 3.85
CA VAL A 191 -0.80 4.42 4.56
C VAL A 191 -0.08 3.33 5.36
N TRP A 192 0.80 2.57 4.73
CA TRP A 192 1.56 1.50 5.38
C TRP A 192 2.44 1.96 6.54
N ALA A 193 2.98 3.17 6.47
CA ALA A 193 3.77 3.77 7.55
C ALA A 193 2.98 3.86 8.87
N ASN A 194 1.66 4.00 8.77
CA ASN A 194 0.72 4.12 9.88
C ASN A 194 0.14 2.77 10.31
N PHE A 195 -0.08 1.83 9.40
CA PHE A 195 -0.43 0.45 9.79
C PHE A 195 0.70 -0.22 10.59
N LEU A 196 1.96 0.11 10.30
CA LEU A 196 3.15 -0.46 10.93
C LEU A 196 3.81 0.49 11.94
N LEU A 197 3.04 1.23 12.73
CA LEU A 197 3.52 2.29 13.63
C LEU A 197 4.65 1.87 14.58
N THR A 198 4.58 0.65 15.12
CA THR A 198 5.55 0.15 16.12
C THR A 198 6.90 -0.22 15.54
N GLN A 199 7.01 -0.36 14.22
CA GLN A 199 8.27 -0.81 13.60
C GLN A 199 9.28 0.35 13.44
N PRO A 200 10.58 0.11 13.66
CA PRO A 200 11.62 1.09 13.32
C PRO A 200 11.66 1.33 11.80
N ARG A 201 12.12 2.53 11.40
CA ARG A 201 12.08 2.98 9.99
C ARG A 201 12.79 2.04 9.02
N TRP A 202 13.92 1.45 9.40
CA TRP A 202 14.65 0.53 8.53
C TRP A 202 13.87 -0.74 8.22
N ARG A 203 13.07 -1.25 9.17
CA ARG A 203 12.20 -2.43 8.94
C ARG A 203 11.06 -2.11 7.99
N LEU A 204 10.58 -0.86 7.97
CA LEU A 204 9.59 -0.42 6.99
C LEU A 204 10.17 -0.46 5.56
N LEU A 205 11.44 -0.09 5.37
CA LEU A 205 12.09 -0.16 4.07
C LEU A 205 12.25 -1.61 3.60
N VAL A 206 12.57 -2.54 4.51
CA VAL A 206 12.57 -3.98 4.19
C VAL A 206 11.16 -4.46 3.86
N PHE A 207 10.14 -4.01 4.60
CA PHE A 207 8.74 -4.35 4.33
C PHE A 207 8.31 -3.91 2.92
N ALA A 208 8.79 -2.77 2.42
CA ALA A 208 8.49 -2.30 1.06
C ALA A 208 8.85 -3.30 -0.04
N LEU A 209 9.84 -4.17 0.21
CA LEU A 209 10.23 -5.21 -0.75
C LEU A 209 9.13 -6.26 -0.94
N ILE A 210 8.32 -6.54 0.10
CA ILE A 210 7.32 -7.62 0.04
C ILE A 210 6.26 -7.37 -1.06
N PRO A 211 5.49 -6.26 -1.06
CA PRO A 211 4.49 -6.04 -2.10
C PRO A 211 5.12 -5.81 -3.48
N ILE A 212 6.34 -5.29 -3.55
CA ILE A 212 7.05 -5.06 -4.82
C ILE A 212 7.50 -6.38 -5.44
N LEU A 213 8.11 -7.28 -4.65
CA LEU A 213 8.50 -8.61 -5.11
C LEU A 213 7.28 -9.45 -5.50
N LEU A 214 6.18 -9.33 -4.74
CA LEU A 214 4.92 -10.00 -5.07
C LEU A 214 4.34 -9.47 -6.40
N ALA A 215 4.32 -8.15 -6.60
CA ALA A 215 3.90 -7.54 -7.87
C ALA A 215 4.82 -7.94 -9.04
N ALA A 216 6.14 -7.99 -8.82
CA ALA A 216 7.11 -8.47 -9.80
C ALA A 216 6.90 -9.94 -10.15
N THR A 217 6.56 -10.77 -9.16
CA THR A 217 6.24 -12.18 -9.37
C THR A 217 4.99 -12.34 -10.23
N PHE A 218 3.92 -11.58 -9.94
CA PHE A 218 2.72 -11.57 -10.79
C PHE A 218 2.99 -11.05 -12.20
N ALA A 219 3.81 -10.00 -12.35
CA ALA A 219 4.22 -9.48 -13.64
C ALA A 219 5.04 -10.51 -14.44
N TRP A 220 5.95 -11.21 -13.78
CA TRP A 220 6.73 -12.29 -14.38
C TRP A 220 5.84 -13.45 -14.82
N LEU A 221 4.92 -13.91 -13.97
CA LEU A 221 3.96 -14.97 -14.31
C LEU A 221 3.07 -14.57 -15.48
N ALA A 222 2.61 -13.32 -15.53
CA ALA A 222 1.83 -12.80 -16.65
C ALA A 222 2.63 -12.78 -17.97
N LEU A 223 3.90 -12.33 -17.93
CA LEU A 223 4.76 -12.25 -19.12
C LEU A 223 5.26 -13.62 -19.60
N SER A 224 5.48 -14.56 -18.68
CA SER A 224 5.97 -15.92 -19.00
C SER A 224 4.85 -16.87 -19.43
N SER A 225 3.58 -16.50 -19.23
CA SER A 225 2.43 -17.33 -19.56
C SER A 225 2.34 -17.57 -21.08
N PRO A 226 2.49 -18.82 -21.58
CA PRO A 226 2.34 -19.13 -23.00
C PRO A 226 0.89 -19.01 -23.47
N THR A 227 -0.08 -19.09 -22.56
CA THR A 227 -1.51 -18.97 -22.88
C THR A 227 -1.89 -17.61 -23.46
N THR A 228 -1.13 -16.54 -23.20
CA THR A 228 -1.38 -15.25 -23.87
C THR A 228 -0.90 -15.22 -25.32
N ARG A 229 0.04 -16.11 -25.71
CA ARG A 229 0.66 -16.08 -27.05
C ARG A 229 -0.23 -16.63 -28.14
N PHE A 230 -0.99 -17.67 -27.82
CA PHE A 230 -1.66 -18.52 -28.82
C PHE A 230 -3.15 -18.72 -28.53
N ALA A 231 -3.79 -17.75 -27.88
CA ALA A 231 -5.24 -17.71 -27.87
C ALA A 231 -5.75 -17.87 -29.32
N TRP A 232 -6.76 -18.72 -29.55
CA TRP A 232 -7.35 -18.98 -30.87
C TRP A 232 -6.54 -19.87 -31.84
N GLY A 233 -5.84 -20.88 -31.33
CA GLY A 233 -5.37 -21.99 -32.18
C GLY A 233 -4.01 -21.79 -32.86
N GLY A 234 -3.19 -20.84 -32.39
CA GLY A 234 -1.75 -20.78 -32.71
C GLY A 234 -1.34 -20.18 -34.05
N GLY A 235 -2.28 -19.80 -34.92
CA GLY A 235 -1.99 -19.23 -36.24
C GLY A 235 -1.63 -17.74 -36.24
N VAL A 236 -1.91 -17.01 -35.16
CA VAL A 236 -1.66 -15.56 -35.03
C VAL A 236 -1.04 -15.23 -33.70
N VAL A 237 -0.35 -14.09 -33.70
CA VAL A 237 0.07 -13.41 -32.48
C VAL A 237 -0.43 -11.97 -32.51
N TYR A 238 -0.53 -11.35 -31.33
CA TYR A 238 -1.03 -9.98 -31.20
C TYR A 238 0.15 -9.01 -31.14
N ALA A 239 0.15 -7.98 -32.00
CA ALA A 239 1.31 -7.09 -32.14
C ALA A 239 1.72 -6.44 -30.81
N ILE A 240 0.74 -5.96 -30.02
CA ILE A 240 1.02 -5.40 -28.69
C ILE A 240 1.54 -6.45 -27.70
N GLU A 241 1.10 -7.70 -27.77
CA GLU A 241 1.58 -8.74 -26.86
C GLU A 241 3.04 -9.11 -27.16
N GLU A 242 3.42 -9.22 -28.43
CA GLU A 242 4.82 -9.43 -28.80
C GLU A 242 5.68 -8.19 -28.47
N ALA A 243 5.16 -6.97 -28.66
CA ALA A 243 5.84 -5.76 -28.21
C ALA A 243 6.05 -5.74 -26.67
N ARG A 244 5.03 -6.16 -25.89
CA ARG A 244 5.12 -6.31 -24.44
C ARG A 244 6.10 -7.41 -24.03
N ARG A 245 6.27 -8.48 -24.80
CA ARG A 245 7.29 -9.50 -24.50
C ARG A 245 8.71 -8.96 -24.68
N LEU A 246 8.90 -8.13 -25.70
CA LEU A 246 10.20 -7.53 -26.03
C LEU A 246 10.59 -6.40 -25.09
N LEU A 247 9.67 -5.48 -24.79
CA LEU A 247 9.93 -4.31 -23.93
C LEU A 247 9.50 -4.51 -22.47
N GLY A 248 8.62 -5.47 -22.19
CA GLY A 248 7.94 -5.63 -20.90
C GLY A 248 8.86 -5.83 -19.72
N PRO A 249 9.87 -6.73 -19.75
CA PRO A 249 10.80 -6.88 -18.62
C PRO A 249 11.47 -5.55 -18.24
N TRP A 250 11.79 -4.72 -19.23
CA TRP A 250 12.40 -3.41 -19.03
C TRP A 250 11.40 -2.36 -18.55
N LEU A 251 10.19 -2.29 -19.14
CA LEU A 251 9.12 -1.36 -18.73
C LEU A 251 8.56 -1.70 -17.34
N VAL A 252 8.32 -2.98 -17.04
CA VAL A 252 7.91 -3.45 -15.72
C VAL A 252 9.02 -3.17 -14.70
N GLY A 253 10.28 -3.45 -15.02
CA GLY A 253 11.40 -3.21 -14.11
C GLY A 253 11.57 -1.72 -13.77
N THR A 254 11.49 -0.84 -14.76
CA THR A 254 11.56 0.62 -14.55
C THR A 254 10.35 1.13 -13.76
N MET A 255 9.14 0.67 -14.07
CA MET A 255 7.94 1.04 -13.33
C MET A 255 8.01 0.57 -11.88
N LEU A 256 8.26 -0.71 -11.62
CA LEU A 256 8.32 -1.26 -10.26
C LEU A 256 9.50 -0.68 -9.47
N GLY A 257 10.64 -0.41 -10.12
CA GLY A 257 11.77 0.29 -9.51
C GLY A 257 11.41 1.71 -9.06
N SER A 258 10.76 2.48 -9.93
CA SER A 258 10.28 3.83 -9.58
C SER A 258 9.21 3.80 -8.48
N ALA A 259 8.30 2.83 -8.54
CA ALA A 259 7.27 2.62 -7.54
C ALA A 259 7.88 2.22 -6.18
N PHE A 260 8.94 1.40 -6.15
CA PHE A 260 9.64 1.04 -4.92
C PHE A 260 10.24 2.28 -4.24
N VAL A 261 10.94 3.13 -5.00
CA VAL A 261 11.51 4.38 -4.47
C VAL A 261 10.40 5.29 -3.96
N ALA A 262 9.34 5.49 -4.74
CA ALA A 262 8.18 6.29 -4.38
C ALA A 262 7.48 5.76 -3.11
N PHE A 263 7.31 4.44 -3.00
CA PHE A 263 6.74 3.79 -1.84
C PHE A 263 7.60 3.97 -0.58
N CYS A 264 8.94 3.88 -0.73
CA CYS A 264 9.87 4.17 0.36
C CYS A 264 9.76 5.62 0.84
N VAL A 265 9.63 6.58 -0.08
CA VAL A 265 9.38 7.99 0.24
C VAL A 265 8.07 8.12 1.01
N GLY A 266 7.00 7.47 0.55
CA GLY A 266 5.72 7.38 1.25
C GLY A 266 5.87 6.86 2.68
N LEU A 267 6.62 5.77 2.88
CA LEU A 267 6.86 5.19 4.20
C LEU A 267 7.59 6.16 5.16
N MET A 268 8.50 6.98 4.62
CA MET A 268 9.23 7.97 5.41
C MET A 268 8.36 9.18 5.79
N ILE A 269 7.48 9.62 4.88
CA ILE A 269 6.65 10.82 5.04
C ILE A 269 5.31 10.52 5.74
N GLY A 270 4.81 9.29 5.69
CA GLY A 270 3.48 8.95 6.21
C GLY A 270 3.29 9.24 7.70
N ARG A 271 4.28 8.90 8.54
CA ARG A 271 4.23 9.18 9.99
C ARG A 271 4.29 10.67 10.35
N PRO A 272 5.21 11.50 9.79
CA PRO A 272 5.17 12.94 10.03
C PRO A 272 3.90 13.59 9.46
N LEU A 273 3.42 13.14 8.30
CA LEU A 273 2.18 13.65 7.70
C LEU A 273 0.97 13.41 8.61
N MET A 274 0.80 12.21 9.15
CA MET A 274 -0.32 11.94 10.08
C MET A 274 -0.24 12.73 11.38
N ARG A 275 0.97 12.96 11.91
CA ARG A 275 1.15 13.83 13.10
C ARG A 275 0.80 15.28 12.78
N TRP A 276 1.19 15.77 11.60
CA TRP A 276 0.83 17.11 11.13
C TRP A 276 -0.69 17.23 10.98
N LEU A 277 -1.33 16.28 10.28
CA LEU A 277 -2.79 16.23 10.12
C LEU A 277 -3.53 16.17 11.46
N ALA A 278 -3.06 15.37 12.41
CA ALA A 278 -3.65 15.28 13.74
C ALA A 278 -3.59 16.63 14.50
N VAL A 279 -2.52 17.40 14.32
CA VAL A 279 -2.37 18.73 14.96
C VAL A 279 -3.21 19.79 14.23
N THR A 280 -3.33 19.72 12.91
CA THR A 280 -4.08 20.72 12.13
C THR A 280 -5.59 20.52 12.18
N LEU A 281 -6.06 19.27 12.20
CA LEU A 281 -7.49 18.94 12.08
C LEU A 281 -8.19 18.75 13.43
N LEU A 282 -7.47 18.39 14.49
CA LEU A 282 -8.08 18.09 15.79
C LEU A 282 -7.81 19.19 16.82
N PRO A 283 -8.80 19.52 17.67
CA PRO A 283 -8.58 20.44 18.78
C PRO A 283 -7.55 19.85 19.77
N PRO A 284 -6.76 20.67 20.48
CA PRO A 284 -5.69 20.20 21.37
C PRO A 284 -6.14 19.18 22.43
N ARG A 285 -7.41 19.25 22.86
CA ARG A 285 -8.00 18.33 23.83
C ARG A 285 -8.17 16.90 23.31
N MET A 286 -8.31 16.72 22.00
CA MET A 286 -8.48 15.40 21.37
C MET A 286 -7.15 14.75 20.96
N ILE A 287 -6.03 15.49 20.96
CA ILE A 287 -4.73 14.93 20.57
C ILE A 287 -4.29 13.80 21.51
N GLY A 288 -4.76 13.82 22.77
CA GLY A 288 -4.50 12.76 23.74
C GLY A 288 -4.91 11.36 23.26
N SER A 289 -6.02 11.23 22.53
CA SER A 289 -6.46 9.91 22.00
C SER A 289 -5.56 9.39 20.87
N LEU A 290 -4.78 10.27 20.23
CA LEU A 290 -3.81 9.93 19.19
C LEU A 290 -2.36 10.01 19.67
N ALA A 291 -2.11 10.07 20.99
CA ALA A 291 -0.78 10.17 21.56
C ALA A 291 0.16 9.04 21.10
N TYR A 292 -0.40 7.86 20.77
CA TYR A 292 0.35 6.73 20.23
C TYR A 292 1.16 7.06 18.96
N LEU A 293 0.74 8.04 18.14
CA LEU A 293 1.48 8.48 16.95
C LEU A 293 2.84 9.11 17.30
N TRP A 294 2.98 9.69 18.49
CA TRP A 294 4.24 10.22 19.01
C TRP A 294 4.99 9.18 19.81
N ILE A 295 4.29 8.46 20.69
CA ILE A 295 4.89 7.45 21.58
C ILE A 295 5.55 6.33 20.77
N ALA A 296 4.92 5.85 19.69
CA ALA A 296 5.50 4.84 18.81
C ALA A 296 6.81 5.30 18.13
N ALA A 297 7.07 6.60 18.07
CA ALA A 297 8.29 7.19 17.56
C ALA A 297 9.27 7.63 18.66
N GLY A 298 9.02 7.29 19.93
CA GLY A 298 9.81 7.75 21.07
C GLY A 298 9.71 9.25 21.33
N LYS A 299 8.62 9.89 20.91
CA LYS A 299 8.39 11.33 21.05
C LYS A 299 7.31 11.61 22.08
N THR A 300 7.41 12.75 22.76
CA THR A 300 6.35 13.24 23.65
C THR A 300 5.22 13.86 22.82
N PRO A 301 3.94 13.54 23.12
CA PRO A 301 2.80 14.20 22.46
C PRO A 301 2.75 15.69 22.80
N PRO A 302 2.17 16.54 21.93
CA PRO A 302 2.05 17.97 22.19
C PRO A 302 1.16 18.22 23.40
N ARG A 303 1.59 19.14 24.28
CA ARG A 303 0.80 19.54 25.46
C ARG A 303 -0.26 20.57 25.03
N PRO A 304 -1.50 20.48 25.55
CA PRO A 304 -2.49 21.54 25.32
C PRO A 304 -1.98 22.87 25.87
N PRO A 305 -2.26 24.00 25.22
CA PRO A 305 -1.86 25.32 25.72
C PRO A 305 -2.48 25.54 27.10
N THR A 306 -1.64 25.82 28.10
CA THR A 306 -2.10 26.27 29.42
C THR A 306 -2.79 27.62 29.25
N ARG A 307 -4.08 27.71 29.60
CA ARG A 307 -4.77 29.01 29.69
C ARG A 307 -3.98 29.87 30.69
N ARG A 308 -3.38 30.96 30.19
CA ARG A 308 -2.91 32.06 31.03
C ARG A 308 -4.09 32.93 31.41
#